data_AF-A0A2N7Q8I7-F1
#
_entry.id   AF-A0A2N7Q8I7-F1
#
_cell.length_a   1.000
_cell.length_b   1.000
_cell.length_c   1.000
_cell.angle_alpha   90.00
_cell.angle_beta   90.00
_cell.angle_gamma   90.00
#
_symmetry.space_group_name_H-M   'P 1'
#
loop_
_entity.id
_entity.type
_entity.pdbx_description
1 polymer ?
#
loop_
_entity_poly.entity_id
_entity_poly.type
_entity_poly.pdbx_seq_one_letter_code
_entity_poly.pdbx_strand_id
1 'polypeptide(L)'
;VKKLFEKEVPEIQEGIVKIVAIAREPGSRTKIAVYSTNPNIDPVGTCIGVRGSRISTILEELNIARADKKEGREKIDVVLWDPDPAKFVYNALAPAECSKVIVDEENKTLEVIVPDDQLSLAIGKKGENVRLASKLVGWRIDILSETQYLRRQEPEFLKLLKITGLSDETAGYLYEAEIKDLKSLIETPVERIAELTKLSMEEVEKIIEKAKKEIGA
;
A
#
# COMPACT_ATOMS: atom_id res chain seq x y z
N VAL A 1 12.65 0.52 -20.06
CA VAL A 1 11.51 -0.40 -19.84
C VAL A 1 10.50 -0.32 -20.97
N LYS A 2 9.79 0.79 -21.19
CA LYS A 2 8.82 0.93 -22.31
C LYS A 2 9.34 0.39 -23.65
N LYS A 3 10.50 0.87 -24.09
CA LYS A 3 11.15 0.41 -25.33
C LYS A 3 11.51 -1.08 -25.36
N LEU A 4 11.78 -1.69 -24.21
CA LEU A 4 12.06 -3.12 -24.13
C LEU A 4 10.78 -3.93 -24.30
N PHE A 5 9.68 -3.48 -23.71
CA PHE A 5 8.36 -4.07 -23.95
C PHE A 5 7.92 -3.90 -25.41
N GLU A 6 8.12 -2.73 -26.02
CA GLU A 6 7.81 -2.50 -27.44
C GLU A 6 8.61 -3.44 -28.37
N LYS A 7 9.85 -3.78 -28.01
CA LYS A 7 10.71 -4.71 -28.76
C LYS A 7 10.32 -6.17 -28.54
N GLU A 8 9.95 -6.55 -27.32
CA GLU A 8 9.68 -7.94 -26.92
C GLU A 8 8.23 -8.38 -27.21
N VAL A 9 7.29 -7.43 -27.23
CA VAL A 9 5.85 -7.70 -27.33
C VAL A 9 5.31 -7.09 -28.64
N PRO A 10 5.17 -7.89 -29.73
CA PRO A 10 4.67 -7.41 -31.02
C PRO A 10 3.32 -6.69 -30.92
N GLU A 11 2.44 -7.16 -30.05
CA GLU A 11 1.11 -6.58 -29.85
C GLU A 11 1.16 -5.14 -29.30
N ILE A 12 2.25 -4.78 -28.61
CA ILE A 12 2.51 -3.39 -28.19
C ILE A 12 2.97 -2.56 -29.37
N GLN A 13 3.86 -3.09 -30.21
CA GLN A 13 4.34 -2.41 -31.41
C GLN A 13 3.21 -2.16 -32.43
N GLU A 14 2.26 -3.09 -32.54
CA GLU A 14 1.07 -2.98 -33.39
C GLU A 14 -0.02 -2.08 -32.79
N GLY A 15 0.14 -1.64 -31.53
CA GLY A 15 -0.81 -0.77 -30.83
C GLY A 15 -2.08 -1.47 -30.35
N ILE A 16 -2.16 -2.79 -30.47
CA ILE A 16 -3.25 -3.63 -29.96
C ILE A 16 -3.26 -3.58 -28.43
N VAL A 17 -2.10 -3.84 -27.83
CA VAL A 17 -1.84 -3.65 -26.40
C VAL A 17 -1.15 -2.31 -26.19
N LYS A 18 -1.62 -1.52 -25.23
CA LYS A 18 -1.07 -0.21 -24.90
C LYS A 18 -0.51 -0.23 -23.49
N ILE A 19 0.71 0.29 -23.33
CA ILE A 19 1.24 0.63 -22.01
C ILE A 19 0.65 1.99 -21.63
N VAL A 20 -0.19 1.99 -20.59
CA VAL A 20 -0.88 3.20 -20.12
C VAL A 20 -0.02 3.97 -19.12
N ALA A 21 0.59 3.27 -18.18
CA ALA A 21 1.43 3.87 -17.15
C ALA A 21 2.60 2.97 -16.75
N ILE A 22 3.67 3.58 -16.25
CA ILE A 22 4.84 2.88 -15.68
C ILE A 22 5.24 3.60 -14.40
N ALA A 23 5.31 2.86 -13.30
CA ALA A 23 5.93 3.30 -12.06
C ALA A 23 7.18 2.45 -11.80
N ARG A 24 8.34 3.09 -11.67
CA ARG A 24 9.62 2.38 -11.61
C ARG A 24 10.53 2.89 -10.52
N GLU A 25 11.07 1.95 -9.76
CA GLU A 25 12.22 2.12 -8.88
C GLU A 25 13.38 1.28 -9.42
N PRO A 26 14.30 1.92 -10.17
CA PRO A 26 15.40 1.24 -10.86
C PRO A 26 16.20 0.35 -9.90
N GLY A 27 16.38 -0.92 -10.25
CA GLY A 27 17.17 -1.86 -9.46
C GLY A 27 16.36 -2.65 -8.44
N SER A 28 15.09 -2.27 -8.25
CA SER A 28 14.23 -2.91 -7.26
C SER A 28 12.95 -3.44 -7.89
N ARG A 29 12.06 -2.56 -8.37
CA ARG A 29 10.76 -2.96 -8.88
C ARG A 29 10.16 -1.98 -9.89
N THR A 30 9.50 -2.51 -10.90
CA THR A 30 8.70 -1.75 -11.87
C THR A 30 7.29 -2.31 -11.90
N LYS A 31 6.27 -1.45 -11.78
CA LYS A 31 4.89 -1.78 -12.15
C LYS A 31 4.57 -1.16 -13.50
N ILE A 32 3.89 -1.92 -14.36
CA ILE A 32 3.44 -1.47 -15.67
C ILE A 32 1.95 -1.78 -15.84
N ALA A 33 1.18 -0.75 -16.19
CA ALA A 33 -0.24 -0.87 -16.44
C ALA A 33 -0.49 -0.97 -17.94
N VAL A 34 -1.18 -2.04 -18.35
CA VAL A 34 -1.45 -2.34 -19.76
C VAL A 34 -2.94 -2.46 -20.02
N TYR A 35 -3.35 -2.10 -21.23
CA TYR A 35 -4.73 -2.17 -21.70
C TYR A 35 -4.75 -2.75 -23.12
N SER A 36 -5.77 -3.52 -23.48
CA SER A 36 -5.96 -4.00 -24.85
C SER A 36 -7.09 -3.24 -25.52
N THR A 37 -6.84 -2.76 -26.74
CA THR A 37 -7.88 -2.19 -27.62
C THR A 37 -8.74 -3.27 -28.26
N ASN A 38 -8.32 -4.54 -28.21
CA ASN A 38 -9.07 -5.69 -28.67
C ASN A 38 -9.54 -6.51 -27.45
N PRO A 39 -10.87 -6.64 -27.21
CA PRO A 39 -11.39 -7.36 -26.05
C PRO A 39 -11.09 -8.86 -26.07
N ASN A 40 -10.71 -9.43 -27.22
CA ASN A 40 -10.33 -10.85 -27.33
C ASN A 40 -8.86 -11.12 -26.97
N ILE A 41 -8.10 -10.08 -26.61
CA ILE A 41 -6.68 -10.19 -26.29
C ILE A 41 -6.48 -9.80 -24.83
N ASP A 42 -5.94 -10.72 -24.04
CA ASP A 42 -5.51 -10.45 -22.67
C ASP A 42 -4.17 -9.68 -22.71
N PRO A 43 -4.15 -8.39 -22.34
CA PRO A 43 -2.92 -7.60 -22.39
C PRO A 43 -1.90 -8.06 -21.34
N VAL A 44 -2.33 -8.57 -20.19
CA VAL A 44 -1.42 -8.98 -19.12
C VAL A 44 -0.69 -10.26 -19.53
N GLY A 45 -1.44 -11.31 -19.91
CA GLY A 45 -0.86 -12.56 -20.39
C GLY A 45 0.03 -12.37 -21.63
N THR A 46 -0.37 -11.50 -22.55
CA THR A 46 0.42 -11.15 -23.74
C THR A 46 1.79 -10.55 -23.38
N CYS A 47 1.82 -9.65 -22.40
CA CYS A 47 3.05 -9.04 -21.92
C CYS A 47 3.92 -10.02 -21.09
N ILE A 48 3.30 -10.95 -20.36
CA ILE A 48 4.01 -11.95 -19.55
C ILE A 48 4.66 -13.01 -20.44
N GLY A 49 3.95 -13.47 -21.48
CA GLY A 49 4.38 -14.58 -22.33
C GLY A 49 4.24 -15.94 -21.65
N VAL A 50 4.52 -17.01 -22.40
CA VAL A 50 4.40 -18.38 -21.89
C VAL A 50 5.34 -18.58 -20.71
N ARG A 51 4.77 -18.87 -19.52
CA ARG A 51 5.53 -19.03 -18.26
C ARG A 51 6.44 -17.83 -17.93
N GLY A 52 6.05 -16.62 -18.32
CA GLY A 52 6.82 -15.41 -18.02
C GLY A 52 8.02 -15.16 -18.92
N SER A 53 8.17 -15.90 -20.04
CA SER A 53 9.36 -15.85 -20.89
C SER A 53 9.73 -14.44 -21.35
N ARG A 54 8.73 -13.64 -21.76
CA ARG A 54 8.95 -12.27 -22.27
C ARG A 54 9.45 -11.35 -21.15
N ILE A 55 8.87 -11.46 -19.96
CA ILE A 55 9.31 -10.69 -18.79
C ILE A 55 10.71 -11.09 -18.35
N SER A 56 11.05 -12.38 -18.40
CA SER A 56 12.41 -12.86 -18.12
C SER A 56 13.43 -12.24 -19.07
N THR A 57 13.16 -12.21 -20.37
CA THR A 57 14.05 -11.58 -21.37
C THR A 57 14.23 -10.08 -21.12
N ILE A 58 13.15 -9.35 -20.83
CA ILE A 58 13.22 -7.92 -20.51
C ILE A 58 14.04 -7.69 -19.22
N LEU A 59 13.86 -8.52 -18.20
CA LEU A 59 14.60 -8.44 -16.95
C LEU A 59 16.10 -8.71 -17.15
N GLU A 60 16.46 -9.68 -17.99
CA GLU A 60 17.86 -9.95 -18.34
C GLU A 60 18.51 -8.72 -18.98
N GLU A 61 17.85 -8.08 -19.96
CA GLU A 61 18.37 -6.87 -20.62
C GLU A 61 18.50 -5.69 -19.64
N LEU A 62 17.56 -5.54 -18.69
CA LEU A 62 17.64 -4.53 -17.63
C LEU A 62 18.77 -4.77 -16.62
N ASN A 63 19.08 -6.05 -16.33
CA ASN A 63 20.11 -6.42 -15.38
C ASN A 63 21.52 -6.38 -15.99
N ILE A 64 21.67 -6.74 -17.27
CA ILE A 64 22.94 -6.60 -18.01
C ILE A 64 23.42 -5.14 -17.99
N ALA A 65 22.51 -4.19 -18.15
CA ALA A 65 22.82 -2.76 -18.05
C ALA A 65 23.28 -2.30 -16.65
N ARG A 66 23.35 -3.20 -15.65
CA ARG A 66 23.73 -2.93 -14.26
C ARG A 66 24.76 -3.90 -13.67
N ALA A 67 25.51 -4.63 -14.49
CA ALA A 67 26.45 -5.67 -14.05
C ALA A 67 27.43 -5.22 -12.93
N ASP A 68 27.70 -3.93 -12.83
CA ASP A 68 28.64 -3.33 -11.88
C ASP A 68 28.07 -3.18 -10.45
N LYS A 69 26.76 -3.41 -10.24
CA LYS A 69 26.09 -3.16 -8.96
C LYS A 69 25.70 -4.46 -8.25
N LYS A 70 26.12 -4.59 -6.98
CA LYS A 70 25.74 -5.65 -6.01
C LYS A 70 24.22 -5.71 -5.69
N GLU A 71 23.38 -5.00 -6.44
CA GLU A 71 21.95 -4.86 -6.18
C GLU A 71 21.17 -6.08 -6.70
N GLY A 72 20.04 -6.38 -6.06
CA GLY A 72 19.18 -7.49 -6.44
C GLY A 72 18.59 -7.35 -7.85
N ARG A 73 18.01 -8.45 -8.36
CA ARG A 73 17.32 -8.42 -9.66
C ARG A 73 16.06 -7.56 -9.54
N GLU A 74 15.92 -6.59 -10.44
CA GLU A 74 14.69 -5.80 -10.56
C GLU A 74 13.50 -6.77 -10.78
N LYS A 75 12.37 -6.51 -10.16
CA LYS A 75 11.10 -7.23 -10.41
C LYS A 75 10.20 -6.41 -11.32
N ILE A 76 9.43 -7.07 -12.18
CA ILE A 76 8.41 -6.41 -13.01
C ILE A 76 7.05 -7.02 -12.69
N ASP A 77 6.08 -6.18 -12.31
CA ASP A 77 4.67 -6.55 -12.23
C ASP A 77 3.94 -5.92 -13.43
N VAL A 78 3.26 -6.76 -14.22
CA VAL A 78 2.34 -6.32 -15.26
C VAL A 78 0.93 -6.40 -14.70
N VAL A 79 0.19 -5.30 -14.75
CA VAL A 79 -1.17 -5.21 -14.21
C VAL A 79 -2.13 -4.66 -15.25
N LEU A 80 -3.39 -5.06 -15.16
CA LEU A 80 -4.45 -4.55 -16.04
C LEU A 80 -4.79 -3.11 -15.63
N TRP A 81 -4.77 -2.20 -16.61
CA TRP A 81 -5.27 -0.85 -16.42
C TRP A 81 -6.81 -0.83 -16.46
N ASP A 82 -7.42 -0.01 -15.62
CA ASP A 82 -8.86 0.25 -15.62
C ASP A 82 -9.11 1.77 -15.54
N PRO A 83 -10.11 2.33 -16.25
CA PRO A 83 -10.48 3.72 -16.09
C PRO A 83 -11.08 4.05 -14.71
N ASP A 84 -11.67 3.07 -14.03
CA ASP A 84 -12.17 3.22 -12.66
C ASP A 84 -11.00 3.09 -11.67
N PRO A 85 -10.66 4.16 -10.90
CA PRO A 85 -9.53 4.14 -9.99
C PRO A 85 -9.65 3.06 -8.90
N ALA A 86 -10.87 2.69 -8.50
CA ALA A 86 -11.09 1.63 -7.51
C ALA A 86 -10.69 0.24 -8.05
N LYS A 87 -11.04 -0.04 -9.31
CA LYS A 87 -10.62 -1.27 -10.00
C LYS A 87 -9.13 -1.24 -10.33
N PHE A 88 -8.63 -0.08 -10.75
CA PHE A 88 -7.23 0.04 -11.14
C PHE A 88 -6.30 -0.14 -9.94
N VAL A 89 -6.65 0.39 -8.75
CA VAL A 89 -5.84 0.18 -7.55
C VAL A 89 -5.84 -1.27 -7.08
N TYR A 90 -6.97 -1.97 -7.22
CA TYR A 90 -7.04 -3.41 -6.97
C TYR A 90 -6.00 -4.18 -7.80
N ASN A 91 -5.93 -3.88 -9.11
CA ASN A 91 -4.95 -4.49 -9.99
C ASN A 91 -3.51 -4.04 -9.65
N ALA A 92 -3.32 -2.76 -9.31
CA ALA A 92 -2.00 -2.19 -9.06
C ALA A 92 -1.32 -2.71 -7.77
N LEU A 93 -2.11 -3.07 -6.76
CA LEU A 93 -1.62 -3.62 -5.49
C LEU A 93 -1.23 -5.09 -5.55
N ALA A 94 -1.56 -5.79 -6.65
CA ALA A 94 -1.14 -7.17 -6.88
C ALA A 94 0.36 -7.37 -6.57
N PRO A 95 0.72 -8.45 -5.85
CA PRO A 95 -0.10 -9.63 -5.56
C PRO A 95 -1.02 -9.54 -4.33
N ALA A 96 -1.06 -8.41 -3.61
CA ALA A 96 -1.95 -8.29 -2.46
C ALA A 96 -3.42 -8.17 -2.90
N GLU A 97 -4.29 -8.91 -2.25
CA GLU A 97 -5.74 -8.83 -2.47
C GLU A 97 -6.37 -7.76 -1.59
N CYS A 98 -7.37 -7.06 -2.12
CA CYS A 98 -8.07 -6.00 -1.42
C CYS A 98 -9.52 -6.39 -1.14
N SER A 99 -9.99 -6.17 0.08
CA SER A 99 -11.38 -6.45 0.47
C SER A 99 -12.32 -5.33 0.03
N LYS A 100 -11.87 -4.08 0.13
CA LYS A 100 -12.71 -2.89 -0.16
C LYS A 100 -11.84 -1.71 -0.58
N VAL A 101 -12.37 -0.87 -1.46
CA VAL A 101 -11.76 0.42 -1.82
C VAL A 101 -12.80 1.52 -1.60
N ILE A 102 -12.41 2.57 -0.87
CA ILE A 102 -13.20 3.77 -0.67
C ILE A 102 -12.52 4.90 -1.44
N VAL A 103 -13.29 5.55 -2.30
CA VAL A 103 -12.80 6.60 -3.20
C VAL A 103 -13.21 7.95 -2.65
N ASP A 104 -12.23 8.82 -2.46
CA ASP A 104 -12.43 10.24 -2.22
C ASP A 104 -11.86 11.01 -3.41
N GLU A 105 -12.77 11.42 -4.31
CA GLU A 105 -12.43 12.09 -5.56
C GLU A 105 -11.91 13.51 -5.34
N GLU A 106 -12.38 14.20 -4.29
CA GLU A 106 -12.00 15.58 -3.99
C GLU A 106 -10.52 15.64 -3.63
N ASN A 107 -10.08 14.73 -2.75
CA ASN A 107 -8.69 14.67 -2.30
C ASN A 107 -7.78 13.81 -3.20
N LYS A 108 -8.35 13.12 -4.19
CA LYS A 108 -7.67 12.09 -5.01
C LYS A 108 -6.99 11.01 -4.16
N THR A 109 -7.75 10.49 -3.22
CA THR A 109 -7.29 9.49 -2.25
C THR A 109 -8.11 8.22 -2.35
N LEU A 110 -7.42 7.08 -2.30
CA LEU A 110 -8.01 5.75 -2.26
C LEU A 110 -7.67 5.14 -0.90
N GLU A 111 -8.68 4.94 -0.05
CA GLU A 111 -8.53 4.16 1.16
C GLU A 111 -8.81 2.69 0.82
N VAL A 112 -7.78 1.87 0.87
CA VAL A 112 -7.83 0.46 0.49
C VAL A 112 -7.78 -0.39 1.75
N ILE A 113 -8.81 -1.19 1.94
CA ILE A 113 -8.91 -2.15 3.03
C ILE A 113 -8.47 -3.51 2.50
N VAL A 114 -7.56 -4.14 3.21
CA VAL A 114 -7.03 -5.47 2.90
C VAL A 114 -7.22 -6.40 4.11
N PRO A 115 -7.26 -7.73 3.91
CA PRO A 115 -7.20 -8.67 5.02
C PRO A 115 -5.95 -8.44 5.90
N ASP A 116 -6.03 -8.70 7.19
CA ASP A 116 -4.94 -8.43 8.15
C ASP A 116 -3.62 -9.15 7.77
N ASP A 117 -3.69 -10.36 7.20
CA ASP A 117 -2.53 -11.12 6.73
C ASP A 117 -1.92 -10.57 5.42
N GLN A 118 -2.70 -9.80 4.65
CA GLN A 118 -2.26 -9.16 3.41
C GLN A 118 -1.66 -7.76 3.63
N LEU A 119 -1.84 -7.14 4.80
CA LEU A 119 -1.40 -5.76 5.08
C LEU A 119 0.08 -5.53 4.75
N SER A 120 0.95 -6.43 5.23
CA SER A 120 2.40 -6.34 5.00
C SER A 120 2.76 -6.47 3.51
N LEU A 121 2.05 -7.35 2.78
CA LEU A 121 2.25 -7.55 1.34
C LEU A 121 1.79 -6.33 0.54
N ALA A 122 0.63 -5.76 0.90
CA ALA A 122 0.03 -4.60 0.26
C ALA A 122 0.92 -3.36 0.41
N ILE A 123 1.46 -3.12 1.60
CA ILE A 123 2.44 -2.05 1.86
C ILE A 123 3.76 -2.35 1.13
N GLY A 124 4.25 -3.58 1.26
CA GLY A 124 5.52 -4.04 0.73
C GLY A 124 6.74 -3.55 1.54
N LYS A 125 7.92 -4.10 1.24
CA LYS A 125 9.16 -3.75 1.93
C LYS A 125 9.42 -2.24 1.83
N LYS A 126 9.53 -1.55 2.97
CA LYS A 126 9.71 -0.08 3.05
C LYS A 126 8.62 0.70 2.28
N GLY A 127 7.40 0.16 2.19
CA GLY A 127 6.30 0.81 1.47
C GLY A 127 6.46 0.82 -0.05
N GLU A 128 7.35 -0.01 -0.62
CA GLU A 128 7.61 -0.01 -2.06
C GLU A 128 6.36 -0.33 -2.90
N ASN A 129 5.54 -1.30 -2.49
CA ASN A 129 4.42 -1.75 -3.30
C ASN A 129 3.34 -0.66 -3.40
N VAL A 130 2.90 -0.12 -2.26
CA VAL A 130 1.91 0.96 -2.21
C VAL A 130 2.42 2.24 -2.90
N ARG A 131 3.71 2.58 -2.75
CA ARG A 131 4.30 3.76 -3.40
C ARG A 131 4.35 3.62 -4.92
N LEU A 132 4.70 2.44 -5.43
CA LEU A 132 4.67 2.17 -6.87
C LEU A 132 3.22 2.13 -7.39
N ALA A 133 2.29 1.52 -6.67
CA ALA A 133 0.88 1.52 -7.02
C ALA A 133 0.30 2.95 -7.07
N SER A 134 0.62 3.78 -6.08
CA SER A 134 0.18 5.18 -6.00
C SER A 134 0.70 5.99 -7.19
N LYS A 135 1.99 5.83 -7.53
CA LYS A 135 2.58 6.44 -8.74
C LYS A 135 1.94 5.94 -10.04
N LEU A 136 1.58 4.65 -10.10
CA LEU A 136 1.01 4.02 -11.28
C LEU A 136 -0.43 4.47 -11.54
N VAL A 137 -1.24 4.55 -10.47
CA VAL A 137 -2.63 4.97 -10.50
C VAL A 137 -2.75 6.50 -10.59
N GLY A 138 -1.78 7.23 -10.04
CA GLY A 138 -1.80 8.69 -9.97
C GLY A 138 -2.66 9.25 -8.83
N TRP A 139 -2.93 8.42 -7.81
CA TRP A 139 -3.74 8.73 -6.63
C TRP A 139 -2.94 8.43 -5.37
N ARG A 140 -3.23 9.14 -4.26
CA ARG A 140 -2.70 8.74 -2.96
C ARG A 140 -3.44 7.47 -2.52
N ILE A 141 -2.70 6.49 -2.01
CA ILE A 141 -3.27 5.22 -1.55
C ILE A 141 -2.94 5.08 -0.06
N ASP A 142 -3.98 5.03 0.76
CA ASP A 142 -3.90 4.78 2.19
C ASP A 142 -4.39 3.33 2.42
N ILE A 143 -3.56 2.48 3.04
CA ILE A 143 -3.89 1.05 3.23
C ILE A 143 -4.21 0.80 4.70
N LEU A 144 -5.32 0.13 4.96
CA LEU A 144 -5.74 -0.33 6.28
C LEU A 144 -6.01 -1.83 6.26
N SER A 145 -5.77 -2.50 7.38
CA SER A 145 -6.36 -3.83 7.57
C SER A 145 -7.85 -3.74 7.88
N GLU A 146 -8.58 -4.84 7.72
CA GLU A 146 -9.98 -4.93 8.14
C GLU A 146 -10.16 -4.59 9.63
N THR A 147 -9.28 -5.10 10.49
CA THR A 147 -9.31 -4.78 11.93
C THR A 147 -9.06 -3.29 12.20
N GLN A 148 -8.12 -2.66 11.51
CA GLN A 148 -7.90 -1.21 11.62
C GLN A 148 -9.12 -0.42 11.14
N TYR A 149 -9.69 -0.82 10.00
CA TYR A 149 -10.86 -0.16 9.43
C TYR A 149 -12.07 -0.22 10.35
N LEU A 150 -12.36 -1.38 10.94
CA LEU A 150 -13.47 -1.54 11.89
C LEU A 150 -13.26 -0.68 13.15
N ARG A 151 -12.05 -0.67 13.72
CA ARG A 151 -11.74 0.19 14.88
C ARG A 151 -11.96 1.66 14.59
N ARG A 152 -11.61 2.14 13.39
CA ARG A 152 -11.83 3.54 12.98
C ARG A 152 -13.30 3.92 12.84
N GLN A 153 -14.23 2.98 12.86
CA GLN A 153 -15.67 3.28 12.92
C GLN A 153 -16.16 3.58 14.34
N GLU A 154 -15.40 3.20 15.36
CA GLU A 154 -15.76 3.39 16.76
C GLU A 154 -15.45 4.84 17.20
N PRO A 155 -16.45 5.64 17.65
CA PRO A 155 -16.25 7.03 18.03
C PRO A 155 -15.22 7.23 19.15
N GLU A 156 -15.17 6.31 20.11
CA GLU A 156 -14.24 6.28 21.23
C GLU A 156 -12.80 6.15 20.74
N PHE A 157 -12.57 5.28 19.75
CA PHE A 157 -11.24 5.09 19.15
C PHE A 157 -10.76 6.34 18.41
N LEU A 158 -11.64 6.99 17.65
CA LEU A 158 -11.31 8.25 16.98
C LEU A 158 -10.99 9.38 17.96
N LYS A 159 -11.69 9.44 19.10
CA LYS A 159 -11.38 10.40 20.17
C LYS A 159 -10.01 10.11 20.78
N LEU A 160 -9.72 8.83 21.07
CA LEU A 160 -8.43 8.39 21.61
C LEU A 160 -7.28 8.82 20.69
N LEU A 161 -7.40 8.56 19.38
CA LEU A 161 -6.39 8.96 18.39
C LEU A 161 -6.14 10.46 18.36
N LYS A 162 -7.21 11.27 18.32
CA LYS A 162 -7.11 12.74 18.23
C LYS A 162 -6.38 13.36 19.42
N ILE A 163 -6.64 12.85 20.62
CA ILE A 163 -6.15 13.47 21.87
C ILE A 163 -4.74 13.02 22.18
N THR A 164 -4.49 11.72 22.06
CA THR A 164 -3.18 11.15 22.39
C THR A 164 -2.14 11.45 21.31
N GLY A 165 -2.57 11.66 20.06
CA GLY A 165 -1.68 11.78 18.91
C GLY A 165 -0.93 10.48 18.61
N LEU A 166 -1.43 9.35 19.12
CA LEU A 166 -0.87 8.02 18.91
C LEU A 166 -1.05 7.58 17.45
N SER A 167 -0.16 6.70 17.01
CA SER A 167 -0.37 5.97 15.77
C SER A 167 -1.58 5.03 15.88
N ASP A 168 -2.19 4.68 14.75
CA ASP A 168 -3.30 3.73 14.68
C ASP A 168 -2.96 2.38 15.32
N GLU A 169 -1.73 1.89 15.10
CA GLU A 169 -1.23 0.65 15.70
C GLU A 169 -1.13 0.78 17.23
N THR A 170 -0.54 1.88 17.71
CA THR A 170 -0.34 2.10 19.15
C THR A 170 -1.66 2.30 19.90
N ALA A 171 -2.57 3.10 19.34
CA ALA A 171 -3.91 3.26 19.88
C ALA A 171 -4.70 1.95 19.83
N GLY A 172 -4.44 1.13 18.81
CA GLY A 172 -4.99 -0.21 18.67
C GLY A 172 -4.74 -1.11 19.87
N TYR A 173 -3.49 -1.13 20.38
CA TYR A 173 -3.14 -1.92 21.57
C TYR A 173 -3.88 -1.47 22.83
N LEU A 174 -4.08 -0.16 23.00
CA LEU A 174 -4.86 0.39 24.11
C LEU A 174 -6.33 -0.02 24.01
N TYR A 175 -6.91 0.10 22.82
CA TYR A 175 -8.31 -0.25 22.58
C TYR A 175 -8.62 -1.72 22.85
N GLU A 176 -7.71 -2.62 22.43
CA GLU A 176 -7.78 -4.06 22.70
C GLU A 176 -7.63 -4.39 24.19
N ALA A 177 -6.87 -3.60 24.94
CA ALA A 177 -6.73 -3.71 26.39
C ALA A 177 -7.87 -3.05 27.19
N GLU A 178 -8.99 -2.72 26.53
CA GLU A 178 -10.16 -2.04 27.08
C GLU A 178 -9.90 -0.61 27.60
N ILE A 179 -8.77 -0.01 27.23
CA ILE A 179 -8.45 1.40 27.51
C ILE A 179 -9.02 2.24 26.35
N LYS A 180 -10.33 2.48 26.41
CA LYS A 180 -11.10 3.07 25.30
C LYS A 180 -11.42 4.55 25.48
N ASP A 181 -11.18 5.09 26.67
CA ASP A 181 -11.46 6.50 26.98
C ASP A 181 -10.30 7.15 27.74
N LEU A 182 -10.36 8.48 27.88
CA LEU A 182 -9.32 9.23 28.58
C LEU A 182 -9.23 8.89 30.06
N LYS A 183 -10.37 8.53 30.67
CA LYS A 183 -10.44 8.26 32.10
C LYS A 183 -9.69 6.96 32.43
N SER A 184 -10.00 5.88 31.72
CA SER A 184 -9.29 4.61 31.77
C SER A 184 -7.81 4.78 31.43
N LEU A 185 -7.46 5.60 30.44
CA LEU A 185 -6.06 5.90 30.11
C LEU A 185 -5.31 6.58 31.26
N ILE A 186 -5.92 7.55 31.95
CA ILE A 186 -5.31 8.28 33.06
C ILE A 186 -5.22 7.41 34.33
N GLU A 187 -6.20 6.53 34.55
CA GLU A 187 -6.26 5.63 35.71
C GLU A 187 -5.34 4.41 35.54
N THR A 188 -4.92 4.09 34.31
CA THR A 188 -3.99 2.98 34.04
C THR A 188 -2.55 3.36 34.40
N PRO A 189 -1.80 2.48 35.11
CA PRO A 189 -0.39 2.72 35.40
C PRO A 189 0.46 2.93 34.14
N VAL A 190 1.41 3.86 34.22
CA VAL A 190 2.31 4.24 33.11
C VAL A 190 3.06 3.02 32.58
N GLU A 191 3.53 2.16 33.48
CA GLU A 191 4.28 0.94 33.17
C GLU A 191 3.47 -0.01 32.30
N ARG A 192 2.17 -0.13 32.58
CA ARG A 192 1.27 -1.00 31.83
C ARG A 192 1.03 -0.46 30.43
N ILE A 193 0.81 0.85 30.31
CA ILE A 193 0.64 1.48 29.00
C ILE A 193 1.92 1.35 28.17
N ALA A 194 3.09 1.60 28.76
CA ALA A 194 4.38 1.47 28.09
C ALA A 194 4.60 0.04 27.57
N GLU A 195 4.28 -0.98 28.38
CA GLU A 195 4.35 -2.39 27.98
C GLU A 195 3.43 -2.69 26.78
N LEU A 196 2.16 -2.29 26.86
CA LEU A 196 1.16 -2.54 25.80
C LEU A 196 1.51 -1.82 24.49
N THR A 197 1.91 -0.55 24.60
CA THR A 197 2.14 0.33 23.45
C THR A 197 3.54 0.21 22.86
N LYS A 198 4.47 -0.44 23.58
CA LYS A 198 5.90 -0.51 23.27
C LYS A 198 6.57 0.88 23.22
N LEU A 199 6.00 1.85 23.92
CA LEU A 199 6.55 3.20 24.06
C LEU A 199 7.45 3.29 25.29
N SER A 200 8.31 4.31 25.32
CA SER A 200 9.06 4.65 26.53
C SER A 200 8.14 5.27 27.59
N MET A 201 8.51 5.12 28.86
CA MET A 201 7.77 5.72 29.98
C MET A 201 7.58 7.23 29.80
N GLU A 202 8.60 7.93 29.32
CA GLU A 202 8.56 9.38 29.09
C GLU A 202 7.54 9.77 27.99
N GLU A 203 7.42 8.97 26.94
CA GLU A 203 6.40 9.19 25.90
C GLU A 203 4.99 8.98 26.44
N VAL A 204 4.79 7.93 27.25
CA VAL A 204 3.52 7.64 27.90
C VAL A 204 3.12 8.75 28.88
N GLU A 205 4.04 9.25 29.69
CA GLU A 205 3.78 10.36 30.61
C GLU A 205 3.30 11.61 29.87
N LYS A 206 3.93 11.95 28.74
CA LYS A 206 3.50 13.07 27.89
C LYS A 206 2.09 12.87 27.32
N ILE A 207 1.75 11.63 26.95
CA ILE A 207 0.40 11.28 26.47
C ILE A 207 -0.63 11.47 27.60
N ILE A 208 -0.33 10.97 28.80
CA ILE A 208 -1.21 11.12 29.98
C ILE A 208 -1.36 12.60 30.37
N GLU A 209 -0.29 13.39 30.32
CA GLU A 209 -0.35 14.83 30.61
C GLU A 209 -1.29 15.56 29.62
N LYS A 210 -1.20 15.25 28.33
CA LYS A 210 -2.14 15.76 27.31
C LYS A 210 -3.57 15.33 27.60
N ALA A 211 -3.80 14.06 27.91
CA ALA A 211 -5.12 13.54 28.24
C ALA A 211 -5.73 14.23 29.48
N LYS A 212 -4.93 14.51 30.51
CA LYS A 212 -5.36 15.24 31.71
C LYS A 212 -5.77 16.68 31.41
N LYS A 213 -5.05 17.37 30.52
CA LYS A 213 -5.39 18.74 30.09
C LYS A 213 -6.73 18.78 29.36
N GLU A 214 -7.02 17.77 28.55
CA GLU A 214 -8.28 17.69 27.79
C GLU A 214 -9.50 17.40 28.68
N ILE A 215 -9.37 16.57 29.72
CA ILE A 215 -10.48 16.34 30.69
C ILE A 215 -10.72 17.55 31.59
N GLY A 216 -9.66 18.31 31.91
CA GLY A 216 -9.72 19.48 32.80
C GLY A 216 -10.09 20.79 32.11
N ALA A 217 -10.28 20.80 30.79
CA ALA A 217 -10.72 21.93 29.97
C ALA A 217 -12.23 21.89 29.70
#